data_AF-A0A6V7L8F1-F1
#
_entry.id   AF-A0A6V7L8F1-F1
#
_cell.length_a   1.000
_cell.length_b   1.000
_cell.length_c   1.000
_cell.angle_alpha   90.00
_cell.angle_beta   90.00
_cell.angle_gamma   90.00
#
_symmetry.space_group_name_H-M   'P 1'
#
loop_
_entity.id
_entity.type
_entity.pdbx_description
1 polymer ?
#
loop_
_entity_poly.entity_id
_entity_poly.type
_entity_poly.pdbx_seq_one_letter_code
_entity_poly.pdbx_strand_id
1 'polypeptide(L)' 'MARLFYHKPQFAILDECTSAVSMDVEDSMYSYCREANITLFTVSHRRSLWKHHE' A
#
# COMPACT_ATOMS: atom_id res chain seq x y z
N MET A 1 5.38 -3.94 4.80
CA MET A 1 4.99 -2.62 5.35
C MET A 1 5.99 -2.03 6.34
N ALA A 2 6.38 -2.68 7.44
CA ALA A 2 7.34 -2.09 8.40
C ALA A 2 8.64 -1.56 7.75
N ARG A 3 9.28 -2.34 6.88
CA ARG A 3 10.46 -1.90 6.11
C ARG A 3 10.19 -0.71 5.20
N LEU A 4 9.04 -0.70 4.53
CA LEU A 4 8.61 0.39 3.66
C LEU A 4 8.54 1.71 4.44
N PHE A 5 7.85 1.69 5.59
CA PHE A 5 7.66 2.86 6.43
C PHE A 5 8.93 3.34 7.12
N TYR A 6 9.84 2.42 7.45
CA TYR A 6 11.14 2.77 8.01
C TYR A 6 12.02 3.49 6.97
N HIS A 7 12.11 2.95 5.75
CA HIS A 7 12.99 3.50 4.72
C HIS A 7 12.41 4.70 3.96
N LYS A 8 11.08 4.87 3.94
CA LYS A 8 10.37 5.97 3.26
C LYS A 8 10.90 6.25 1.83
N PRO A 9 10.95 5.23 0.95
CA PRO A 9 11.43 5.43 -0.42
C PRO A 9 10.46 6.30 -1.22
N GLN A 10 10.95 6.97 -2.27
CA GLN A 10 10.08 7.73 -3.19
C GLN A 10 9.12 6.81 -3.96
N PHE A 11 9.54 5.58 -4.27
CA PHE A 11 8.75 4.58 -4.98
C PHE A 11 8.83 3.22 -4.27
N ALA A 12 7.73 2.47 -4.28
CA ALA A 12 7.71 1.10 -3.80
C ALA A 12 6.77 0.20 -4.62
N ILE A 13 7.17 -1.06 -4.77
CA ILE A 13 6.38 -2.09 -5.44
C ILE A 13 5.87 -3.06 -4.38
N LEU A 14 4.55 -3.27 -4.33
CA LEU A 14 3.90 -4.18 -3.40
C LEU A 14 3.18 -5.28 -4.20
N ASP A 15 3.65 -6.52 -4.07
CA ASP A 15 3.06 -7.68 -4.74
C ASP A 15 2.35 -8.57 -3.71
N GLU A 16 1.02 -8.51 -3.67
CA GLU A 16 0.13 -9.25 -2.76
C GLU A 16 0.51 -9.27 -1.26
N CYS A 17 1.27 -8.26 -0.81
CA CYS A 17 1.91 -8.26 0.50
C CYS A 17 0.95 -7.92 1.66
N THR A 18 -0.31 -7.62 1.37
CA THR A 18 -1.36 -7.24 2.32
C THR A 18 -2.49 -8.28 2.42
N SER A 19 -2.31 -9.46 1.82
CA SER A 19 -3.29 -10.55 1.84
C SER A 19 -3.70 -11.03 3.25
N ALA A 20 -2.80 -10.93 4.23
CA ALA A 20 -3.01 -11.36 5.62
C ALA A 20 -3.57 -10.26 6.55
N VAL A 21 -3.80 -9.05 6.05
CA VAL A 21 -4.42 -7.95 6.84
C VAL A 21 -5.87 -7.73 6.42
N SER A 22 -6.66 -7.22 7.37
CA SER A 22 -8.06 -6.83 7.14
C SER A 22 -8.13 -5.61 6.21
N MET A 23 -9.29 -5.42 5.57
CA MET A 23 -9.47 -4.39 4.54
C MET A 23 -9.33 -2.96 5.09
N ASP A 24 -9.79 -2.72 6.32
CA ASP A 24 -9.67 -1.44 7.03
C ASP A 24 -8.21 -1.08 7.35
N VAL A 25 -7.43 -2.07 7.76
CA VAL A 25 -5.99 -1.91 8.02
C VAL A 25 -5.22 -1.70 6.72
N GLU A 26 -5.53 -2.48 5.69
CA GLU A 26 -4.95 -2.34 4.36
C GLU A 26 -5.21 -0.93 3.79
N ASP A 27 -6.44 -0.43 3.91
CA ASP A 27 -6.80 0.92 3.46
C ASP A 27 -5.99 2.00 4.18
N SER A 28 -5.88 1.88 5.50
CA SER A 28 -5.10 2.80 6.33
C SER A 28 -3.62 2.80 5.94
N MET A 29 -3.07 1.64 5.61
CA MET A 29 -1.68 1.50 5.16
C MET A 29 -1.41 2.18 3.82
N TYR A 30 -2.32 2.08 2.86
CA TYR A 30 -2.19 2.72 1.54
C TYR A 30 -2.33 4.25 1.66
N SER A 31 -3.32 4.71 2.42
CA SER A 31 -3.50 6.15 2.69
C SER A 31 -2.25 6.75 3.34
N TYR A 32 -1.66 6.06 4.33
CA TYR A 32 -0.43 6.52 4.97
C TYR A 32 0.76 6.59 4.00
N CYS A 33 0.90 5.65 3.06
CA CYS A 33 1.92 5.75 2.01
C CYS A 33 1.77 7.03 1.18
N ARG A 34 0.54 7.39 0.81
CA ARG A 34 0.24 8.61 0.05
C ARG A 34 0.60 9.86 0.84
N GLU A 35 0.23 9.92 2.11
CA GLU A 35 0.60 11.02 3.02
C GLU A 35 2.12 11.12 3.23
N ALA A 36 2.82 9.99 3.27
CA ALA A 36 4.27 9.93 3.38
C ALA A 36 5.02 10.23 2.07
N ASN A 37 4.32 10.62 1.00
CA ASN A 37 4.86 10.84 -0.35
C ASN A 37 5.58 9.62 -0.95
N ILE A 38 5.10 8.42 -0.61
CA ILE A 38 5.57 7.17 -1.20
C ILE A 38 4.66 6.82 -2.37
N THR A 39 5.21 6.79 -3.58
CA THR A 39 4.48 6.37 -4.77
C THR A 39 4.44 4.84 -4.83
N LEU A 40 3.23 4.26 -4.83
CA LEU A 40 3.05 2.81 -4.81
C LEU A 40 2.70 2.26 -6.20
N PHE A 41 3.37 1.18 -6.59
CA PHE A 41 2.93 0.29 -7.65
C PHE A 41 2.49 -1.00 -6.99
N THR A 42 1.22 -1.38 -7.11
CA THR A 42 0.73 -2.54 -6.36
C THR A 42 0.05 -3.55 -7.26
N VAL A 43 0.37 -4.82 -7.04
CA VAL A 43 -0.29 -5.97 -7.66
C VAL A 43 -1.19 -6.60 -6.60
N SER A 44 -2.48 -6.65 -6.86
CA SER A 44 -3.43 -7.35 -5.98
C SER A 44 -4.67 -7.80 -6.73
N HIS A 45 -5.24 -8.92 -6.29
CA HIS A 45 -6.53 -9.43 -6.70
C HIS A 45 -7.70 -8.76 -5.95
N ARG A 46 -7.43 -7.97 -4.90
CA ARG A 46 -8.47 -7.31 -4.08
C ARG A 46 -9.06 -6.09 -4.80
N ARG A 47 -10.35 -6.18 -5.17
CA ARG A 47 -11.10 -5.08 -5.83
C ARG A 47 -11.23 -3.83 -4.96
N SER A 48 -11.16 -3.95 -3.63
CA SER A 48 -11.21 -2.83 -2.69
C SER A 48 -10.05 -1.84 -2.88
N LEU A 49 -8.93 -2.28 -3.47
CA LEU A 49 -7.75 -1.45 -3.70
C LEU A 49 -7.84 -0.58 -4.96
N TRP A 50 -8.82 -0.82 -5.84
CA TRP A 50 -8.95 -0.06 -7.09
C TRP A 50 -9.17 1.45 -6.86
N LYS A 51 -9.75 1.82 -5.72
CA LYS A 51 -9.90 3.23 -5.32
C LYS A 51 -8.56 3.95 -5.10
N HIS A 52 -7.47 3.20 -4.97
CA HIS A 52 -6.10 3.72 -4.86
C HIS A 52 -5.35 3.69 -6.21
N HIS A 53 -5.98 3.20 -7.29
CA HIS A 53 -5.43 3.08 -8.65
C HIS A 53 -6.14 4.02 -9.62
N GLU A 54 -6.05 5.33 -9.37
CA GLU A 54 -6.51 6.36 -10.31
C GLU A 54 -5.66 6.41 -11.59
#